data_AF-A0A965FCL1-F1
#
_entry.id   AF-A0A965FCL1-F1
#
_cell.length_a   1.000
_cell.length_b   1.000
_cell.length_c   1.000
_cell.angle_alpha   90.00
_cell.angle_beta   90.00
_cell.angle_gamma   90.00
#
_symmetry.space_group_name_H-M   'P 1'
#
loop_
_entity.id
_entity.type
_entity.pdbx_description
1 polymer ?
#
loop_
_entity_poly.entity_id
_entity_poly.type
_entity_poly.pdbx_seq_one_letter_code
_entity_poly.pdbx_strand_id
1 'polypeptide(L)'
;MLALASCITPSIRDWPDEVPPSNLFIRAYRADAVNQTLQSEQAYLEWILGFYQGTVIYPTGWLDVERQLLDITEREQQAELASRLRDLGILIGAEWAKENEARLIDNRMLALWGSTLQLMQTTDARLGAIELVSQDIEAL
;
A
#
# COMPACT_ATOMS: atom_id res chain seq x y z
N MET A 1 -0.16 33.94 -25.33
CA MET A 1 0.71 32.76 -25.10
C MET A 1 0.01 31.93 -24.04
N LEU A 2 -0.80 30.95 -24.46
CA LEU A 2 -1.51 30.06 -23.54
C LEU A 2 -0.53 29.01 -23.04
N ALA A 3 -0.20 29.04 -21.75
CA ALA A 3 0.52 27.97 -21.09
C ALA A 3 -0.46 26.80 -20.89
N LEU A 4 -0.27 25.72 -21.64
CA LEU A 4 -0.89 24.43 -21.33
C LEU A 4 -0.13 23.87 -20.12
N ALA A 5 -0.81 23.81 -18.98
CA ALA A 5 -0.34 23.04 -17.85
C ALA A 5 -0.24 21.57 -18.29
N SER A 6 0.98 21.08 -18.46
CA SER A 6 1.23 19.65 -18.63
C SER A 6 0.79 18.98 -17.33
N CYS A 7 -0.28 18.19 -17.38
CA CYS A 7 -0.55 17.22 -16.34
C CYS A 7 0.69 16.33 -16.22
N ILE A 8 1.48 16.52 -15.17
CA ILE A 8 2.54 15.58 -14.81
C ILE A 8 1.79 14.32 -14.41
N THR A 9 1.63 13.43 -15.38
CA THR A 9 1.17 12.07 -15.14
C THR A 9 2.41 11.32 -14.69
N PRO A 10 2.46 10.74 -13.47
CA PRO A 10 3.60 9.95 -13.04
C PRO A 10 3.86 8.86 -14.08
N SER A 11 4.96 9.00 -14.80
CA SER A 11 5.36 8.00 -15.77
C SER A 11 5.84 6.79 -14.97
N ILE A 12 5.20 5.64 -15.13
CA ILE A 12 5.64 4.33 -14.58
C ILE A 12 7.13 4.04 -14.90
N ARG A 13 7.73 4.77 -15.85
CA ARG A 13 9.18 4.70 -16.14
C ARG A 13 10.07 5.03 -14.93
N ASP A 14 9.61 5.85 -13.99
CA ASP A 14 10.39 6.27 -12.82
C ASP A 14 9.81 5.66 -11.54
N TRP A 15 9.66 4.33 -11.52
CA TRP A 15 9.17 3.59 -10.35
C TRP A 15 10.19 3.66 -9.19
N PRO A 16 9.80 4.08 -7.97
CA PRO A 16 10.73 4.20 -6.85
C PRO A 16 11.26 2.84 -6.37
N ASP A 17 12.52 2.80 -5.94
CA ASP A 17 13.19 1.57 -5.48
C ASP A 17 12.65 1.08 -4.12
N GLU A 18 12.13 2.00 -3.29
CA GLU A 18 11.54 1.68 -1.99
C GLU A 18 10.18 0.98 -2.14
N VAL A 19 9.46 1.26 -3.23
CA VAL A 19 8.16 0.65 -3.52
C VAL A 19 8.38 -0.75 -4.10
N PRO A 20 7.57 -1.77 -3.73
CA PRO A 20 7.69 -3.10 -4.32
C PRO A 20 7.64 -3.08 -5.86
N PRO A 21 8.30 -4.02 -6.54
CA PRO A 21 8.39 -4.00 -8.00
C PRO A 21 7.03 -3.90 -8.69
N SER A 22 6.91 -2.97 -9.63
CA SER A 22 5.66 -2.68 -10.35
C SER A 22 5.02 -3.90 -11.01
N ASN A 23 5.83 -4.90 -11.40
CA ASN A 23 5.36 -6.13 -12.03
C ASN A 23 4.46 -6.98 -11.11
N LEU A 24 4.55 -6.84 -9.79
CA LEU A 24 3.64 -7.49 -8.84
C LEU A 24 2.22 -6.90 -8.99
N PHE A 25 2.13 -5.58 -8.99
CA PHE A 25 0.87 -4.85 -9.12
C PHE A 25 0.26 -4.95 -10.53
N ILE A 26 1.10 -4.93 -11.58
CA ILE A 26 0.65 -5.17 -12.95
C ILE A 26 -0.01 -6.55 -13.08
N ARG A 27 0.56 -7.59 -12.44
CA ARG A 27 -0.05 -8.93 -12.45
C ARG A 27 -1.38 -8.94 -11.70
N ALA A 28 -1.46 -8.29 -10.54
CA ALA A 28 -2.69 -8.18 -9.77
C ALA A 28 -3.80 -7.50 -10.58
N TYR A 29 -3.51 -6.35 -11.20
CA TYR A 29 -4.44 -5.63 -12.07
C TYR A 29 -4.93 -6.48 -13.24
N ARG A 30 -4.01 -7.17 -13.94
CA ARG A 30 -4.35 -8.00 -15.10
C ARG A 30 -5.17 -9.25 -14.74
N ALA A 31 -5.10 -9.71 -13.50
CA ALA A 31 -5.92 -10.81 -13.01
C ALA A 31 -7.34 -10.36 -12.63
N ASP A 32 -7.56 -9.06 -12.40
CA ASP A 32 -8.86 -8.51 -12.00
C ASP A 32 -9.61 -7.94 -13.22
N ALA A 33 -10.47 -8.76 -13.81
CA ALA A 33 -11.27 -8.37 -14.97
C ALA A 33 -12.29 -7.26 -14.66
N VAL A 34 -12.78 -7.17 -13.43
CA VAL A 34 -13.76 -6.15 -13.03
C VAL A 34 -13.08 -4.80 -12.96
N ASN A 35 -11.96 -4.71 -12.24
CA ASN A 35 -11.20 -3.47 -12.11
C ASN A 35 -10.69 -2.95 -13.47
N GLN A 36 -10.34 -3.85 -14.40
CA GLN A 36 -9.98 -3.51 -15.79
C GLN A 36 -11.10 -2.82 -16.59
N THR A 37 -12.37 -2.99 -16.20
CA THR A 37 -13.49 -2.27 -16.83
C THR A 37 -13.72 -0.88 -16.23
N LEU A 38 -13.18 -0.61 -15.05
CA LEU A 38 -13.47 0.60 -14.26
C LEU A 38 -12.33 1.62 -14.33
N GLN A 39 -11.08 1.17 -14.38
CA GLN A 39 -9.92 2.03 -14.48
C GLN A 39 -8.86 1.45 -15.41
N SER A 40 -7.88 2.27 -15.81
CA SER A 40 -6.75 1.82 -16.63
C SER A 40 -5.61 1.26 -15.76
N GLU A 41 -4.71 0.47 -16.36
CA GLU A 41 -3.50 -0.04 -15.68
C GLU A 41 -2.64 1.13 -15.15
N GLN A 42 -2.61 2.24 -15.89
CA GLN A 42 -1.86 3.43 -15.49
C GLN A 42 -2.48 4.11 -14.27
N ALA A 43 -3.80 4.32 -14.26
CA ALA A 43 -4.50 4.90 -13.13
C ALA A 43 -4.33 4.04 -11.86
N TYR A 44 -4.43 2.72 -12.00
CA TYR A 44 -4.17 1.79 -10.90
C TYR A 44 -2.76 1.95 -10.31
N LEU A 45 -1.74 2.02 -11.17
CA LEU A 45 -0.35 2.16 -10.73
C LEU A 45 -0.07 3.54 -10.09
N GLU A 46 -0.76 4.59 -10.51
CA GLU A 46 -0.71 5.90 -9.85
C GLU A 46 -1.29 5.83 -8.43
N TRP A 47 -2.39 5.09 -8.24
CA TRP A 47 -2.94 4.84 -6.91
C TRP A 47 -2.01 3.99 -6.04
N ILE A 48 -1.29 3.02 -6.60
CA ILE A 48 -0.24 2.29 -5.85
C ILE A 48 0.82 3.26 -5.33
N LEU A 49 1.33 4.17 -6.17
CA LEU A 49 2.31 5.16 -5.72
C LEU A 49 1.73 6.05 -4.61
N GLY A 50 0.48 6.50 -4.76
CA GLY A 50 -0.22 7.27 -3.72
C GLY A 50 -0.41 6.52 -2.40
N PHE A 51 -0.61 5.20 -2.43
CA PHE A 51 -0.67 4.38 -1.22
C PHE A 51 0.67 4.33 -0.50
N TYR A 52 1.76 4.08 -1.22
CA TYR A 52 3.09 3.94 -0.62
C TYR A 52 3.69 5.26 -0.16
N GLN A 53 3.53 6.31 -0.96
CA GLN A 53 4.17 7.62 -0.74
C GLN A 53 3.26 8.62 -0.03
N GLY A 54 1.96 8.34 0.07
CA GLY A 54 0.97 9.30 0.51
C GLY A 54 0.45 10.14 -0.66
N THR A 55 -0.55 10.97 -0.37
CA THR A 55 -1.21 11.87 -1.31
C THR A 55 -1.24 13.28 -0.76
N VAL A 56 -1.64 14.26 -1.58
CA VAL A 56 -1.79 15.66 -1.13
C VAL A 56 -2.76 15.78 0.05
N ILE A 57 -3.80 14.94 0.09
CA ILE A 57 -4.83 14.98 1.16
C ILE A 57 -4.39 14.15 2.36
N TYR A 58 -3.76 12.98 2.12
CA TYR A 58 -3.27 12.06 3.14
C TYR A 58 -1.76 11.89 2.98
N PRO A 59 -0.93 12.79 3.54
CA PRO A 59 0.50 12.85 3.24
C PRO A 59 1.31 11.70 3.82
N THR A 60 0.75 10.95 4.76
CA THR A 60 1.41 9.77 5.34
C THR A 60 1.09 8.55 4.49
N GLY A 61 2.11 8.02 3.82
CA GLY A 61 2.02 6.79 3.04
C GLY A 61 2.39 5.54 3.83
N TRP A 62 2.25 4.37 3.21
CA TRP A 62 2.67 3.09 3.81
C TRP A 62 4.17 3.08 4.17
N LEU A 63 5.04 3.69 3.36
CA LEU A 63 6.48 3.76 3.65
C LEU A 63 6.79 4.52 4.94
N ASP A 64 5.96 5.50 5.31
CA ASP A 64 6.12 6.22 6.57
C ASP A 64 5.68 5.36 7.77
N VAL A 65 4.61 4.57 7.59
CA VAL A 65 4.16 3.59 8.59
C VAL A 65 5.25 2.53 8.82
N GLU A 66 5.81 1.98 7.74
CA GLU A 66 6.90 1.01 7.84
C GLU A 66 8.09 1.57 8.60
N ARG A 67 8.54 2.78 8.22
CA ARG A 67 9.68 3.45 8.88
C ARG A 67 9.43 3.66 10.36
N GLN A 68 8.25 4.17 10.72
CA GLN A 68 7.88 4.40 12.12
C GLN A 68 7.91 3.10 12.94
N LEU A 69 7.38 2.00 12.40
CA LEU A 69 7.34 0.72 13.10
C LEU A 69 8.73 0.08 13.22
N LEU A 70 9.59 0.25 12.22
CA LEU A 70 10.96 -0.24 12.25
C LEU A 70 11.84 0.56 13.23
N ASP A 71 11.67 1.88 13.30
CA ASP A 71 12.44 2.76 14.19
C ASP A 71 12.24 2.44 15.68
N ILE A 72 11.08 1.87 16.05
CA ILE A 72 10.76 1.47 17.42
C ILE A 72 11.01 -0.03 17.69
N THR A 73 11.61 -0.75 16.75
CA THR A 73 11.85 -2.20 16.83
C THR A 73 13.33 -2.49 17.06
N GLU A 74 13.61 -3.44 17.95
CA GLU A 74 14.97 -3.94 18.22
C GLU A 74 15.65 -4.44 16.95
N ARG A 75 16.94 -4.13 16.78
CA ARG A 75 17.69 -4.37 15.53
C ARG A 75 17.62 -5.82 15.07
N GLU A 76 17.66 -6.76 16.00
CA GLU A 76 17.63 -8.20 15.75
C GLU A 76 16.30 -8.65 15.11
N GLN A 77 15.21 -7.92 15.36
CA GLN A 77 13.87 -8.26 14.86
C GLN A 77 13.42 -7.38 13.68
N GLN A 78 14.16 -6.31 13.37
CA GLN A 78 13.83 -5.40 12.27
C GLN A 78 13.74 -6.09 10.92
N ALA A 79 14.63 -7.05 10.62
CA ALA A 79 14.62 -7.75 9.34
C ALA A 79 13.35 -8.58 9.14
N GLU A 80 12.90 -9.29 10.19
CA GLU A 80 11.66 -10.07 10.14
C GLU A 80 10.45 -9.15 10.00
N LEU A 81 10.38 -8.10 10.82
CA LEU A 81 9.29 -7.14 10.77
C LEU A 81 9.22 -6.43 9.40
N ALA A 82 10.36 -6.02 8.84
CA ALA A 82 10.42 -5.37 7.53
C ALA A 82 9.89 -6.28 6.42
N SER A 83 10.24 -7.57 6.45
CA SER A 83 9.70 -8.55 5.49
C SER A 83 8.17 -8.65 5.60
N ARG A 84 7.64 -8.77 6.82
CA ARG A 84 6.20 -8.95 7.04
C ARG A 84 5.39 -7.69 6.72
N LEU A 85 5.94 -6.50 7.02
CA LEU A 85 5.33 -5.23 6.62
C LEU A 85 5.33 -5.06 5.10
N ARG A 86 6.41 -5.46 4.42
CA ARG A 86 6.49 -5.40 2.96
C ARG A 86 5.42 -6.28 2.30
N ASP A 87 5.25 -7.50 2.79
CA ASP A 87 4.23 -8.43 2.29
C ASP A 87 2.81 -7.88 2.54
N LEU A 88 2.56 -7.36 3.74
CA LEU A 88 1.29 -6.74 4.10
C LEU A 88 0.99 -5.51 3.23
N GLY A 89 1.98 -4.65 2.98
CA GLY A 89 1.86 -3.48 2.13
C GLY A 89 1.50 -3.85 0.69
N ILE A 90 2.03 -4.96 0.16
CA ILE A 90 1.68 -5.45 -1.18
C ILE A 90 0.19 -5.86 -1.21
N LEU A 91 -0.27 -6.62 -0.22
CA LEU A 91 -1.67 -7.06 -0.15
C LEU A 91 -2.64 -5.88 -0.04
N ILE A 92 -2.40 -4.99 0.93
CA ILE A 92 -3.25 -3.81 1.14
C ILE A 92 -3.21 -2.90 -0.09
N GLY A 93 -2.01 -2.59 -0.59
CA GLY A 93 -1.85 -1.67 -1.71
C GLY A 93 -2.53 -2.18 -2.97
N ALA A 94 -2.41 -3.48 -3.26
CA ALA A 94 -3.01 -4.08 -4.45
C ALA A 94 -4.55 -4.00 -4.45
N GLU A 95 -5.17 -4.15 -3.28
CA GLU A 95 -6.62 -4.03 -3.11
C GLU A 95 -7.08 -2.57 -3.05
N TRP A 96 -6.36 -1.72 -2.31
CA TRP A 96 -6.74 -0.32 -2.10
C TRP A 96 -6.71 0.50 -3.39
N ALA A 97 -5.75 0.21 -4.28
CA ALA A 97 -5.60 0.91 -5.54
C ALA A 97 -6.67 0.58 -6.58
N LYS A 98 -7.53 -0.42 -6.32
CA LYS A 98 -8.70 -0.68 -7.18
C LYS A 98 -9.65 0.51 -7.18
N GLU A 99 -10.45 0.63 -8.24
CA GLU A 99 -11.48 1.66 -8.29
C GLU A 99 -12.49 1.44 -7.15
N ASN A 100 -13.08 2.52 -6.63
CA ASN A 100 -13.90 2.46 -5.41
C ASN A 100 -15.06 1.46 -5.50
N GLU A 101 -15.61 1.25 -6.70
CA GLU A 101 -16.71 0.33 -6.95
C GLU A 101 -16.29 -1.15 -6.93
N ALA A 102 -14.99 -1.44 -7.10
CA ALA A 102 -14.43 -2.79 -7.12
C ALA A 102 -13.60 -3.15 -5.89
N ARG A 103 -13.16 -2.17 -5.10
CA ARG A 103 -12.36 -2.44 -3.90
C ARG A 103 -13.22 -3.00 -2.76
N LEU A 104 -12.66 -3.97 -2.05
CA LEU A 104 -13.29 -4.59 -0.88
C LEU A 104 -12.89 -3.90 0.43
N ILE A 105 -11.86 -3.04 0.40
CA ILE A 105 -11.37 -2.30 1.56
C ILE A 105 -11.75 -0.83 1.48
N ASP A 106 -12.12 -0.24 2.61
CA ASP A 106 -12.38 1.19 2.74
C ASP A 106 -11.32 1.90 3.61
N ASN A 107 -11.36 3.23 3.63
CA ASN A 107 -10.42 4.04 4.41
C ASN A 107 -10.56 3.83 5.93
N ARG A 108 -11.70 3.32 6.42
CA ARG A 108 -11.90 3.01 7.84
C ARG A 108 -11.16 1.73 8.22
N MET A 109 -11.16 0.71 7.35
CA MET A 109 -10.36 -0.51 7.52
C MET A 109 -8.87 -0.17 7.57
N LEU A 110 -8.37 0.66 6.63
CA LEU A 110 -6.98 1.14 6.67
C LEU A 110 -6.62 1.85 7.97
N ALA A 111 -7.48 2.77 8.42
CA ALA A 111 -7.24 3.50 9.67
C ALA A 111 -7.22 2.57 10.89
N LEU A 112 -8.11 1.57 10.92
CA LEU A 112 -8.17 0.57 11.97
C LEU A 112 -6.90 -0.30 11.99
N TRP A 113 -6.49 -0.83 10.84
CA TRP A 113 -5.30 -1.67 10.73
C TRP A 113 -4.03 -0.88 11.09
N GLY A 114 -3.88 0.34 10.56
CA GLY A 114 -2.77 1.23 10.92
C GLY A 114 -2.69 1.52 12.41
N SER A 115 -3.84 1.84 13.04
CA SER A 115 -3.92 2.05 14.49
C SER A 115 -3.55 0.78 15.27
N THR A 116 -4.02 -0.38 14.81
CA THR A 116 -3.74 -1.66 15.46
C THR A 116 -2.24 -1.95 15.46
N LEU A 117 -1.56 -1.78 14.33
CA LEU A 117 -0.11 -1.97 14.21
C LEU A 117 0.68 -1.03 15.13
N GLN A 118 0.27 0.23 15.22
CA GLN A 118 0.93 1.26 16.04
C GLN A 118 0.71 1.05 17.55
N LEU A 119 -0.42 0.48 17.96
CA LEU A 119 -0.73 0.24 19.38
C LEU A 119 0.00 -0.98 19.96
N MET A 120 0.56 -1.85 19.13
CA MET A 120 1.30 -3.02 19.60
C MET A 120 2.66 -2.63 20.19
N GLN A 121 2.85 -2.93 21.48
CA GLN A 121 4.03 -2.55 22.25
C GLN A 121 5.24 -3.47 22.07
N THR A 122 5.02 -4.72 21.63
CA THR A 122 6.11 -5.68 21.39
C THR A 122 6.13 -6.09 19.92
N THR A 123 7.31 -6.47 19.43
CA THR A 123 7.46 -6.96 18.05
C THR A 123 6.62 -8.20 17.81
N ASP A 124 6.58 -9.15 18.74
CA ASP A 124 5.77 -10.37 18.60
C ASP A 124 4.27 -10.05 18.50
N ALA A 125 3.77 -9.12 19.32
CA ALA A 125 2.38 -8.68 19.22
C ALA A 125 2.10 -7.98 17.89
N ARG A 126 3.08 -7.21 17.38
CA ARG A 126 2.98 -6.56 16.07
C ARG A 126 2.98 -7.55 14.91
N LEU A 127 3.82 -8.59 14.98
CA LEU A 127 3.82 -9.69 14.00
C LEU A 127 2.48 -10.44 14.02
N GLY A 128 1.92 -10.68 15.21
CA GLY A 128 0.58 -11.24 15.35
C GLY A 128 -0.52 -10.33 14.76
N ALA A 129 -0.41 -9.02 14.95
CA ALA A 129 -1.34 -8.07 14.33
C ALA A 129 -1.22 -8.05 12.80
N ILE A 130 -0.01 -8.10 12.25
CA ILE A 130 0.21 -8.21 10.79
C ILE A 130 -0.49 -9.45 10.24
N GLU A 131 -0.32 -10.60 10.90
CA GLU A 131 -0.97 -11.85 10.49
C GLU A 131 -2.50 -11.75 10.48
N LEU A 132 -3.09 -11.13 11.52
CA LEU A 132 -4.53 -10.92 11.58
C LEU A 132 -5.04 -10.02 10.45
N VAL A 133 -4.31 -8.95 10.12
CA VAL A 133 -4.69 -8.05 9.02
C VAL A 133 -4.57 -8.77 7.67
N SER A 134 -3.50 -9.53 7.44
CA SER A 134 -3.34 -10.32 6.22
C SER A 134 -4.52 -11.29 6.03
N GLN A 135 -4.90 -12.01 7.10
CA GLN A 135 -6.04 -12.92 7.07
C GLN A 135 -7.38 -12.21 6.82
N ASP A 136 -7.56 -11.01 7.37
CA ASP A 136 -8.75 -10.18 7.14
C ASP A 136 -8.87 -9.80 5.65
N ILE A 137 -7.76 -9.46 5.00
CA ILE A 137 -7.72 -9.13 3.56
C ILE A 137 -7.98 -10.35 2.69
N GLU A 138 -7.36 -11.49 3.00
CA GLU A 138 -7.52 -12.74 2.23
C GLU A 138 -8.94 -13.34 2.32
N ALA A 139 -9.71 -12.95 3.34
CA ALA A 139 -11.07 -13.43 3.56
C ALA A 139 -12.17 -12.60 2.85
N LEU A 140 -11.81 -11.50 2.17
CA LEU A 140 -12.72 -10.62 1.42
C LEU A 140 -13.10 -11.22 0.05
#